data_AF-A0AAE9DJ62-F1
#
_entry.id   AF-A0AAE9DJ62-F1
#
_cell.length_a   1.000
_cell.length_b   1.000
_cell.length_c   1.000
_cell.angle_alpha   90.00
_cell.angle_beta   90.00
_cell.angle_gamma   90.00
#
_symmetry.space_group_name_H-M   'P 1'
#
loop_
_entity.id
_entity.type
_entity.pdbx_description
1 polymer ?
#
loop_
_entity_poly.entity_id
_entity_poly.type
_entity_poly.pdbx_seq_one_letter_code
_entity_poly.pdbx_strand_id
1 'polypeptide(L)'
;MNAYEMQFHILGRILMTRDDDMITKTIEQLLNKGYPSVGILDKCNIPFLISYYAPENVFAQRLLNIHHMAKSIQMKKELSSVLESFEAGMAQRFEGEIIPDEFVNLLALMTQSKEEVIARLAFRTLHDFPIPLAIAAWLRLLAILSMPRLPEAESLRLKMERNLNRIDEVDDGIDMRIPEENVPQVVQFVPQVPEDSDDDEESESESDTDTESEADSESDESFLSQDSAFGGIDEVLEDIREYEEEMIAFDYSLGEMITRIVIEALQSKTDGLKDKLFNEILEYFDSESKVDGKISDVMLAVLMTYITEEDDDYASDVAAFLLQKSVTLCQFRNQNVYDYLDMIIEKSEEVYELMDKIEDMMDEEE
;
A
#
# COMPACT_ATOMS: atom_id res chain seq x y z
N MET A 1 -7.01 41.62 -11.92
CA MET A 1 -6.57 40.89 -13.12
C MET A 1 -5.44 41.67 -13.77
N ASN A 2 -4.22 41.11 -13.82
CA ASN A 2 -3.07 41.84 -14.36
C ASN A 2 -3.01 41.75 -15.91
N ALA A 3 -2.24 42.61 -16.57
CA ALA A 3 -2.15 42.66 -18.03
C ALA A 3 -1.60 41.37 -18.69
N TYR A 4 -0.80 40.60 -17.95
CA TYR A 4 -0.26 39.30 -18.36
C TYR A 4 -1.32 38.19 -18.22
N GLU A 5 -2.06 38.15 -17.11
CA GLU A 5 -3.21 37.25 -16.90
C GLU A 5 -4.30 37.44 -17.96
N MET A 6 -4.57 38.69 -18.35
CA MET A 6 -5.50 39.01 -19.44
C MET A 6 -5.07 38.40 -20.78
N GLN A 7 -3.75 38.33 -21.06
CA GLN A 7 -3.25 37.71 -22.28
C GLN A 7 -3.51 36.20 -22.31
N PHE A 8 -3.45 35.52 -21.17
CA PHE A 8 -3.82 34.11 -21.07
C PHE A 8 -5.33 33.87 -21.19
N HIS A 9 -6.17 34.78 -20.69
CA HIS A 9 -7.61 34.72 -20.99
C HIS A 9 -7.93 34.91 -22.47
N ILE A 10 -7.18 35.77 -23.16
CA ILE A 10 -7.30 35.93 -24.62
C ILE A 10 -6.81 34.67 -25.33
N LEU A 11 -5.69 34.08 -24.89
CA LEU A 11 -5.25 32.77 -25.38
C LEU A 11 -6.34 31.71 -25.22
N GLY A 12 -7.04 31.66 -24.09
CA GLY A 12 -8.16 30.75 -23.87
C GLY A 12 -9.26 30.87 -24.93
N ARG A 13 -9.58 32.10 -25.37
CA ARG A 13 -10.53 32.33 -26.48
C ARG A 13 -9.97 31.94 -27.83
N ILE A 14 -8.68 32.14 -28.06
CA ILE A 14 -7.98 31.75 -29.30
C ILE A 14 -7.90 30.23 -29.42
N LEU A 15 -7.65 29.50 -28.33
CA LEU A 15 -7.70 28.04 -28.32
C LEU A 15 -9.06 27.53 -28.82
N MET A 16 -10.15 28.17 -28.41
CA MET A 16 -11.51 27.80 -28.84
C MET A 16 -11.77 28.03 -30.34
N THR A 17 -10.96 28.82 -31.06
CA THR A 17 -11.14 29.01 -32.51
C THR A 17 -10.64 27.81 -33.32
N ARG A 18 -9.81 26.93 -32.72
CA ARG A 18 -9.18 25.77 -33.39
C ARG A 18 -8.34 26.16 -34.61
N ASP A 19 -7.88 27.40 -34.67
CA ASP A 19 -6.99 27.90 -35.71
C ASP A 19 -5.54 27.69 -35.25
N ASP A 20 -4.91 26.61 -35.74
CA ASP A 20 -3.57 26.21 -35.32
C ASP A 20 -2.51 27.28 -35.55
N ASP A 21 -2.57 28.00 -36.67
CA ASP A 21 -1.62 29.08 -36.97
C ASP A 21 -1.75 30.23 -35.96
N MET A 22 -2.99 30.59 -35.61
CA MET A 22 -3.27 31.64 -34.64
C MET A 22 -2.86 31.22 -33.23
N ILE A 23 -3.16 29.97 -32.85
CA ILE A 23 -2.78 29.37 -31.57
C ILE A 23 -1.26 29.37 -31.43
N THR A 24 -0.54 28.83 -32.42
CA THR A 24 0.92 28.75 -32.41
C THR A 24 1.57 30.12 -32.27
N LYS A 25 1.18 31.10 -33.09
CA LYS A 25 1.72 32.47 -33.02
C LYS A 25 1.46 33.11 -31.66
N THR A 26 0.28 32.90 -31.09
CA THR A 26 -0.09 33.49 -29.80
C THR A 26 0.72 32.87 -28.66
N ILE A 27 0.85 31.54 -28.64
CA ILE A 27 1.64 30.84 -27.62
C ILE A 27 3.11 31.25 -27.70
N GLU A 28 3.68 31.29 -28.90
CA GLU A 28 5.07 31.70 -29.11
C GLU A 28 5.33 33.13 -28.61
N GLN A 29 4.41 34.07 -28.93
CA GLN A 29 4.49 35.44 -28.42
C GLN A 29 4.40 35.55 -26.91
N LEU A 30 3.62 34.68 -26.26
CA LEU A 30 3.49 34.66 -24.80
C LEU A 30 4.75 34.08 -24.15
N LEU A 31 5.25 32.96 -24.66
CA LEU A 31 6.45 32.31 -24.14
C LEU A 31 7.70 33.18 -24.30
N ASN A 32 7.79 33.98 -25.37
CA ASN A 32 8.87 34.96 -25.55
C ASN A 32 8.91 36.05 -24.47
N LYS A 33 7.81 36.28 -23.74
CA LYS A 33 7.77 37.22 -22.60
C LYS A 33 8.15 36.58 -21.28
N GLY A 34 8.35 35.26 -21.26
CA GLY A 34 8.62 34.45 -20.08
C GLY A 34 7.62 33.31 -19.93
N TYR A 35 8.00 32.30 -19.16
CA TYR A 35 7.11 31.18 -18.87
C TYR A 35 6.03 31.61 -17.86
N PRO A 36 4.75 31.27 -18.10
CA PRO A 36 3.69 31.56 -17.14
C PRO A 36 3.82 30.71 -15.89
N SER A 37 3.40 31.25 -14.75
CA SER A 37 3.24 30.44 -13.54
C SER A 37 2.06 29.47 -13.69
N VAL A 38 2.17 28.32 -13.04
CA VAL A 38 1.11 27.29 -12.98
C VAL A 38 -0.23 27.90 -12.57
N GLY A 39 -0.22 28.78 -11.57
CA GLY A 39 -1.44 29.44 -11.09
C GLY A 39 -2.15 30.32 -12.13
N ILE A 40 -1.44 30.91 -13.11
CA ILE A 40 -2.08 31.66 -14.20
C ILE A 40 -2.75 30.71 -15.18
N LEU A 41 -2.07 29.62 -15.52
CA LEU A 41 -2.59 28.58 -16.43
C LEU A 41 -3.84 27.92 -15.83
N ASP A 42 -3.81 27.59 -14.53
CA ASP A 42 -4.94 27.00 -13.79
C ASP A 42 -6.14 27.96 -13.76
N LYS A 43 -5.93 29.23 -13.37
CA LYS A 43 -7.00 30.24 -13.32
C LYS A 43 -7.67 30.49 -14.67
N CYS A 44 -6.90 30.44 -15.76
CA CYS A 44 -7.39 30.64 -17.11
C CYS A 44 -7.91 29.33 -17.74
N ASN A 45 -7.86 28.20 -17.01
CA ASN A 45 -8.24 26.86 -17.46
C ASN A 45 -7.52 26.42 -18.75
N ILE A 46 -6.27 26.88 -18.95
CA ILE A 46 -5.51 26.63 -20.18
C ILE A 46 -5.25 25.15 -20.44
N PRO A 47 -4.87 24.32 -19.44
CA PRO A 47 -4.62 22.91 -19.68
C PRO A 47 -5.82 22.19 -20.31
N PHE A 48 -7.00 22.39 -19.74
CA PHE A 48 -8.25 21.83 -20.26
C PHE A 48 -8.55 22.33 -21.68
N LEU A 49 -8.39 23.63 -21.94
CA LEU A 49 -8.67 24.22 -23.24
C LEU A 49 -7.73 23.69 -24.32
N ILE A 50 -6.46 23.44 -23.99
CA ILE A 50 -5.50 22.82 -24.91
C ILE A 50 -5.93 21.39 -25.21
N SER A 51 -6.16 20.56 -24.18
CA SER A 51 -6.56 19.16 -24.36
C SER A 51 -7.84 19.01 -25.18
N TYR A 52 -8.78 19.95 -25.06
CA TYR A 52 -10.07 19.86 -25.73
C TYR A 52 -10.12 20.50 -27.12
N TYR A 53 -9.44 21.65 -27.32
CA TYR A 53 -9.54 22.42 -28.57
C TYR A 53 -8.29 22.38 -29.44
N ALA A 54 -7.13 22.01 -28.89
CA ALA A 54 -5.85 22.00 -29.61
C ALA A 54 -5.00 20.74 -29.30
N PRO A 55 -5.55 19.52 -29.34
CA PRO A 55 -4.81 18.30 -28.99
C PRO A 55 -3.63 18.03 -29.93
N GLU A 56 -3.77 18.34 -31.22
CA GLU A 56 -2.72 18.09 -32.24
C GLU A 56 -1.72 19.25 -32.40
N ASN A 57 -1.98 20.39 -31.75
CA ASN A 57 -1.12 21.57 -31.89
C ASN A 57 0.15 21.40 -31.05
N VAL A 58 1.29 21.20 -31.71
CA VAL A 58 2.60 20.95 -31.08
C VAL A 58 2.98 22.02 -30.04
N PHE A 59 2.70 23.29 -30.31
CA PHE A 59 3.03 24.38 -29.39
C PHE A 59 2.10 24.41 -28.17
N ALA A 60 0.81 24.11 -28.37
CA ALA A 60 -0.13 23.96 -27.27
C ALA A 60 0.23 22.76 -26.38
N GLN A 61 0.54 21.61 -26.98
CA GLN A 61 1.01 20.43 -26.26
C GLN A 61 2.30 20.69 -25.48
N ARG A 62 3.24 21.47 -26.05
CA ARG A 62 4.45 21.88 -25.32
C ARG A 62 4.12 22.71 -24.08
N LEU A 63 3.19 23.68 -24.19
CA LEU A 63 2.76 24.48 -23.05
C LEU A 63 2.05 23.63 -21.98
N LEU A 64 1.23 22.66 -22.41
CA LEU A 64 0.57 21.70 -21.53
C LEU A 64 1.58 20.82 -20.78
N ASN A 65 2.60 20.31 -21.47
CA ASN A 65 3.65 19.50 -20.83
C ASN A 65 4.45 20.28 -19.80
N ILE A 66 4.78 21.56 -20.08
CA ILE A 66 5.45 22.43 -19.12
C ILE A 66 4.59 22.63 -17.87
N HIS A 67 3.27 22.82 -18.04
CA HIS A 67 2.34 22.89 -16.92
C HIS A 67 2.34 21.60 -16.10
N HIS A 68 2.21 20.43 -16.73
CA HIS A 68 2.21 19.15 -16.03
C HIS A 68 3.50 18.90 -15.26
N MET A 69 4.66 19.20 -15.85
CA MET A 69 5.95 19.09 -15.17
C MET A 69 6.02 20.01 -13.95
N ALA A 70 5.64 21.28 -14.10
CA ALA A 70 5.66 22.24 -13.01
C ALA A 70 4.68 21.85 -11.89
N LYS A 71 3.50 21.32 -12.25
CA LYS A 71 2.51 20.83 -11.28
C LYS A 71 3.00 19.59 -10.55
N SER A 72 3.65 18.65 -11.24
CA SER A 72 4.27 17.47 -10.61
C SER A 72 5.34 17.88 -9.60
N ILE A 73 6.22 18.83 -9.95
CA ILE A 73 7.23 19.37 -9.02
C ILE A 73 6.56 20.04 -7.81
N GLN A 74 5.52 20.84 -8.04
CA GLN A 74 4.78 21.48 -6.95
C GLN A 74 4.14 20.43 -6.02
N MET A 75 3.47 19.43 -6.58
CA MET A 75 2.86 18.35 -5.82
C MET A 75 3.88 17.58 -4.99
N LYS A 76 5.07 17.28 -5.55
CA LYS A 76 6.15 16.63 -4.79
C LYS A 76 6.64 17.46 -3.61
N LYS A 77 6.69 18.79 -3.75
CA LYS A 77 7.06 19.70 -2.64
C LYS A 77 5.98 19.82 -1.56
N GLU A 78 4.72 19.75 -1.96
CA GLU A 78 3.57 19.88 -1.07
C GLU A 78 3.18 18.55 -0.42
N LEU A 79 3.62 17.42 -0.98
CA LEU A 79 3.21 16.07 -0.58
C LEU A 79 3.35 15.85 0.92
N SER A 80 4.53 16.10 1.50
CA SER A 80 4.77 15.89 2.93
C SER A 80 3.78 16.68 3.79
N SER A 81 3.55 17.96 3.49
CA SER A 81 2.62 18.79 4.25
C SER A 81 1.16 18.34 4.11
N VAL A 82 0.77 17.84 2.93
CA VAL A 82 -0.56 17.26 2.70
C VAL A 82 -0.73 15.97 3.50
N LEU A 83 0.28 15.10 3.51
CA LEU A 83 0.26 13.84 4.25
C LEU A 83 0.23 14.08 5.77
N GLU A 84 1.02 15.02 6.27
CA GLU A 84 0.99 15.45 7.68
C GLU A 84 -0.39 16.00 8.07
N SER A 85 -0.99 16.83 7.20
CA SER A 85 -2.33 17.37 7.44
C SER A 85 -3.41 16.29 7.42
N PHE A 86 -3.27 15.30 6.54
CA PHE A 86 -4.18 14.16 6.47
C PHE A 86 -4.08 13.31 7.73
N GLU A 87 -2.87 12.96 8.17
CA GLU A 87 -2.63 12.18 9.39
C GLU A 87 -3.15 12.90 10.64
N ALA A 88 -2.83 14.18 10.79
CA ALA A 88 -3.33 15.00 11.90
C ALA A 88 -4.87 15.09 11.88
N GLY A 89 -5.47 15.20 10.69
CA GLY A 89 -6.92 15.21 10.52
C GLY A 89 -7.57 13.88 10.89
N MET A 90 -6.95 12.74 10.54
CA MET A 90 -7.40 11.40 10.92
C MET A 90 -7.34 11.21 12.43
N ALA A 91 -6.19 11.50 13.04
CA ALA A 91 -5.99 11.43 14.49
C ALA A 91 -7.00 12.29 15.24
N GLN A 92 -7.15 13.56 14.85
CA GLN A 92 -8.10 14.47 15.50
C GLN A 92 -9.56 14.01 15.40
N ARG A 93 -9.93 13.39 14.28
CA ARG A 93 -11.34 13.08 13.98
C ARG A 93 -11.80 11.73 14.52
N PHE A 94 -10.90 10.76 14.60
CA PHE A 94 -11.25 9.36 14.86
C PHE A 94 -10.45 8.75 16.03
N GLU A 95 -9.87 9.57 16.91
CA GLU A 95 -9.07 9.09 18.05
C GLU A 95 -9.85 8.05 18.88
N GLY A 96 -9.36 6.81 18.90
CA GLY A 96 -9.99 5.70 19.62
C GLY A 96 -11.28 5.15 19.01
N GLU A 97 -11.72 5.67 17.85
CA GLU A 97 -12.91 5.23 17.13
C GLU A 97 -12.56 4.35 15.92
N ILE A 98 -13.53 3.52 15.52
CA ILE A 98 -13.43 2.74 14.27
C ILE A 98 -13.56 3.70 13.09
N ILE A 99 -12.56 3.69 12.21
CA ILE A 99 -12.57 4.51 11.01
C ILE A 99 -13.70 4.08 10.06
N PRO A 100 -14.45 5.01 9.46
CA PRO A 100 -15.52 4.68 8.52
C PRO A 100 -15.00 3.93 7.28
N ASP A 101 -15.84 3.08 6.70
CA ASP A 101 -15.51 2.24 5.55
C ASP A 101 -14.96 3.06 4.37
N GLU A 102 -15.43 4.30 4.14
CA GLU A 102 -14.91 5.17 3.08
C GLU A 102 -13.44 5.55 3.29
N PHE A 103 -13.03 5.75 4.54
CA PHE A 103 -11.64 6.04 4.89
C PHE A 103 -10.79 4.78 4.82
N VAL A 104 -11.33 3.62 5.21
CA VAL A 104 -10.63 2.35 5.02
C VAL A 104 -10.39 2.09 3.53
N ASN A 105 -11.40 2.32 2.68
CA ASN A 105 -11.27 2.20 1.22
C ASN A 105 -10.19 3.13 0.66
N LEU A 106 -10.17 4.39 1.12
CA LEU A 106 -9.14 5.34 0.71
C LEU A 106 -7.74 4.87 1.12
N LEU A 107 -7.59 4.41 2.37
CA LEU A 107 -6.31 3.90 2.87
C LEU A 107 -5.86 2.64 2.11
N ALA A 108 -6.78 1.72 1.83
CA ALA A 108 -6.49 0.53 1.02
C ALA A 108 -5.97 0.93 -0.38
N LEU A 109 -6.62 1.87 -1.05
CA LEU A 109 -6.14 2.41 -2.34
C LEU A 109 -4.76 3.08 -2.21
N MET A 110 -4.51 3.80 -1.12
CA MET A 110 -3.24 4.46 -0.87
C MET A 110 -2.09 3.47 -0.67
N THR A 111 -2.34 2.24 -0.19
CA THR A 111 -1.30 1.19 -0.09
C THR A 111 -0.72 0.80 -1.44
N GLN A 112 -1.49 0.96 -2.52
CA GLN A 112 -1.08 0.69 -3.90
C GLN A 112 -0.42 1.90 -4.59
N SER A 113 -0.06 2.94 -3.84
CA SER A 113 0.60 4.12 -4.40
C SER A 113 2.04 3.78 -4.84
N LYS A 114 2.43 4.25 -6.04
CA LYS A 114 3.82 4.20 -6.50
C LYS A 114 4.75 5.10 -5.68
N GLU A 115 4.22 6.14 -5.06
CA GLU A 115 4.97 6.99 -4.13
C GLU A 115 4.95 6.33 -2.75
N GLU A 116 6.07 5.72 -2.34
CA GLU A 116 6.19 4.92 -1.11
C GLU A 116 5.73 5.64 0.15
N VAL A 117 5.98 6.95 0.24
CA VAL A 117 5.58 7.78 1.39
C VAL A 117 4.06 7.77 1.63
N ILE A 118 3.26 7.63 0.56
CA ILE A 118 1.81 7.52 0.63
C ILE A 118 1.42 6.13 1.14
N ALA A 119 2.04 5.08 0.60
CA ALA A 119 1.76 3.70 0.99
C ALA A 119 2.14 3.44 2.46
N ARG A 120 3.30 3.93 2.90
CA ARG A 120 3.76 3.84 4.30
C ARG A 120 2.80 4.52 5.26
N LEU A 121 2.34 5.73 4.94
CA LEU A 121 1.34 6.41 5.75
C LEU A 121 0.05 5.59 5.85
N ALA A 122 -0.40 4.99 4.74
CA ALA A 122 -1.61 4.19 4.73
C ALA A 122 -1.49 2.95 5.62
N PHE A 123 -0.40 2.20 5.50
CA PHE A 123 -0.12 1.04 6.36
C PHE A 123 -0.03 1.41 7.84
N ARG A 124 0.67 2.51 8.18
CA ARG A 124 0.74 3.03 9.55
C ARG A 124 -0.64 3.42 10.08
N THR A 125 -1.42 4.14 9.29
CA THR A 125 -2.77 4.57 9.68
C THR A 125 -3.68 3.36 9.92
N LEU A 126 -3.69 2.37 9.02
CA LEU A 126 -4.43 1.12 9.22
C LEU A 126 -3.94 0.38 10.48
N HIS A 127 -2.65 0.42 10.78
CA HIS A 127 -2.10 -0.17 11.98
C HIS A 127 -2.53 0.57 13.25
N ASP A 128 -2.68 1.89 13.24
CA ASP A 128 -2.93 2.67 14.45
C ASP A 128 -4.41 2.72 14.84
N PHE A 129 -5.31 2.63 13.87
CA PHE A 129 -6.76 2.68 14.11
C PHE A 129 -7.38 1.29 14.28
N PRO A 130 -8.47 1.14 15.06
CA PRO A 130 -9.23 -0.09 15.09
C PRO A 130 -9.91 -0.30 13.74
N ILE A 131 -9.76 -1.51 13.20
CA ILE A 131 -10.25 -1.91 11.87
C ILE A 131 -11.39 -2.92 12.07
N PRO A 132 -12.48 -2.83 11.28
CA PRO A 132 -13.50 -3.87 11.26
C PRO A 132 -12.91 -5.26 10.94
N LEU A 133 -13.28 -6.26 11.75
CA LEU A 133 -12.78 -7.63 11.56
C LEU A 133 -13.08 -8.19 10.17
N ALA A 134 -14.25 -7.87 9.62
CA ALA A 134 -14.69 -8.35 8.32
C ALA A 134 -13.64 -8.14 7.23
N ILE A 135 -12.80 -7.10 7.35
CA ILE A 135 -11.78 -6.73 6.36
C ILE A 135 -10.34 -7.08 6.77
N ALA A 136 -10.14 -7.69 7.94
CA ALA A 136 -8.82 -7.97 8.50
C ALA A 136 -8.02 -8.96 7.65
N ALA A 137 -8.66 -10.01 7.14
CA ALA A 137 -8.02 -10.98 6.24
C ALA A 137 -7.48 -10.32 4.96
N TRP A 138 -8.22 -9.36 4.40
CA TRP A 138 -7.82 -8.67 3.17
C TRP A 138 -6.68 -7.68 3.40
N LEU A 139 -6.70 -6.96 4.52
CA LEU A 139 -5.59 -6.09 4.89
C LEU A 139 -4.32 -6.88 5.20
N ARG A 140 -4.45 -8.10 5.78
CA ARG A 140 -3.32 -9.03 5.96
C ARG A 140 -2.71 -9.40 4.61
N LEU A 141 -3.52 -9.71 3.60
CA LEU A 141 -3.07 -10.03 2.25
C LEU A 141 -2.35 -8.84 1.58
N LEU A 142 -2.95 -7.64 1.60
CA LEU A 142 -2.33 -6.43 1.05
C LEU A 142 -0.98 -6.12 1.73
N ALA A 143 -0.91 -6.34 3.04
CA ALA A 143 0.33 -6.21 3.79
C ALA A 143 1.39 -7.21 3.34
N ILE A 144 1.02 -8.48 3.13
CA ILE A 144 1.96 -9.54 2.68
C ILE A 144 2.60 -9.18 1.34
N LEU A 145 1.81 -8.68 0.38
CA LEU A 145 2.32 -8.24 -0.92
C LEU A 145 3.30 -7.07 -0.82
N SER A 146 3.18 -6.26 0.23
CA SER A 146 3.99 -5.05 0.41
C SER A 146 5.18 -5.25 1.35
N MET A 147 5.28 -6.40 2.04
CA MET A 147 6.35 -6.71 3.01
C MET A 147 7.77 -6.59 2.46
N PRO A 148 8.09 -7.03 1.22
CA PRO A 148 9.46 -6.93 0.71
C PRO A 148 9.96 -5.48 0.60
N ARG A 149 9.04 -4.51 0.58
CA ARG A 149 9.32 -3.09 0.34
C ARG A 149 9.14 -2.23 1.60
N LEU A 150 8.19 -2.57 2.48
CA LEU A 150 7.72 -1.65 3.53
C LEU A 150 7.61 -2.33 4.91
N PRO A 151 8.34 -1.87 5.94
CA PRO A 151 8.26 -2.43 7.29
C PRO A 151 6.91 -2.15 7.97
N GLU A 152 6.23 -1.05 7.62
CA GLU A 152 4.89 -0.75 8.15
C GLU A 152 3.86 -1.80 7.72
N ALA A 153 4.05 -2.44 6.56
CA ALA A 153 3.20 -3.52 6.10
C ALA A 153 3.34 -4.76 6.99
N GLU A 154 4.56 -5.14 7.39
CA GLU A 154 4.79 -6.24 8.32
C GLU A 154 4.10 -6.02 9.68
N SER A 155 4.19 -4.79 10.21
CA SER A 155 3.50 -4.42 11.46
C SER A 155 1.99 -4.58 11.34
N LEU A 156 1.40 -4.14 10.22
CA LEU A 156 -0.03 -4.32 9.97
C LEU A 156 -0.39 -5.80 9.84
N ARG A 157 0.40 -6.60 9.12
CA ARG A 157 0.18 -8.05 8.96
C ARG A 157 0.10 -8.74 10.32
N LEU A 158 1.09 -8.51 11.18
CA LEU A 158 1.15 -9.08 12.53
C LEU A 158 -0.05 -8.66 13.39
N LYS A 159 -0.50 -7.41 13.27
CA LYS A 159 -1.72 -6.94 13.95
C LYS A 159 -2.96 -7.67 13.44
N MET A 160 -3.12 -7.84 12.13
CA MET A 160 -4.28 -8.51 11.55
C MET A 160 -4.31 -10.00 11.90
N GLU A 161 -3.16 -10.66 11.87
CA GLU A 161 -2.99 -12.06 12.31
C GLU A 161 -3.43 -12.25 13.77
N ARG A 162 -2.93 -11.40 14.68
CA ARG A 162 -3.39 -11.44 16.08
C ARG A 162 -4.88 -11.15 16.26
N ASN A 163 -5.44 -10.30 15.41
CA ASN A 163 -6.86 -9.97 15.48
C ASN A 163 -7.72 -11.14 15.04
N LEU A 164 -7.34 -11.86 13.97
CA LEU A 164 -8.05 -13.03 13.48
C LEU A 164 -8.04 -14.14 14.54
N ASN A 165 -6.86 -14.51 15.06
CA ASN A 165 -6.71 -15.58 16.04
C ASN A 165 -7.46 -15.33 17.37
N ARG A 166 -7.80 -14.07 17.70
CA ARG A 166 -8.53 -13.73 18.94
C ARG A 166 -10.02 -14.04 18.90
N ILE A 167 -10.64 -14.25 17.74
CA ILE A 167 -12.06 -14.60 17.64
C ILE A 167 -12.26 -16.09 17.80
N ASP A 168 -11.34 -16.88 17.26
CA ASP A 168 -11.43 -18.34 17.28
C ASP A 168 -11.30 -18.88 18.72
N GLU A 169 -10.49 -18.23 19.58
CA GLU A 169 -10.44 -18.51 21.03
C GLU A 169 -11.77 -18.26 21.78
N VAL A 170 -12.66 -17.41 21.25
CA VAL A 170 -13.93 -17.04 21.91
C VAL A 170 -15.09 -17.94 21.46
N ASP A 171 -15.02 -18.52 20.25
CA ASP A 171 -16.06 -19.41 19.73
C ASP A 171 -15.96 -20.85 20.29
N ASP A 172 -14.76 -21.29 20.68
CA ASP A 172 -14.53 -22.58 21.36
C ASP A 172 -14.88 -22.60 22.87
N GLY A 173 -15.37 -21.47 23.41
CA GLY A 173 -15.40 -21.22 24.86
C GLY A 173 -16.75 -20.93 25.52
N ILE A 174 -17.88 -20.95 24.81
CA ILE A 174 -19.20 -20.62 25.42
C ILE A 174 -20.22 -21.74 25.20
N ASP A 175 -20.03 -22.82 25.95
CA ASP A 175 -21.13 -23.73 26.31
C ASP A 175 -22.15 -22.92 27.12
N MET A 176 -23.24 -22.49 26.46
CA MET A 176 -24.33 -21.72 27.07
C MET A 176 -25.00 -22.53 28.18
N ARG A 177 -24.45 -22.47 29.40
CA ARG A 177 -25.23 -22.64 30.61
C ARG A 177 -25.79 -21.29 31.00
N ILE A 178 -27.06 -21.09 30.70
CA ILE A 178 -27.91 -20.08 31.32
C ILE A 178 -28.23 -20.59 32.75
N PRO A 179 -27.86 -19.87 33.83
CA PRO A 179 -28.60 -19.96 35.08
C PRO A 179 -29.53 -18.75 35.16
N GLU A 180 -30.81 -19.06 35.28
CA GLU A 180 -31.91 -18.12 35.45
C GLU A 180 -31.72 -17.16 36.65
N GLU A 181 -32.26 -15.96 36.49
CA GLU A 181 -32.74 -15.03 37.53
C GLU A 181 -31.77 -14.50 38.61
N ASN A 182 -31.38 -13.21 38.49
CA ASN A 182 -31.98 -12.15 39.32
C ASN A 182 -31.41 -10.76 38.98
N VAL A 183 -32.31 -9.82 38.69
CA VAL A 183 -32.07 -8.36 38.60
C VAL A 183 -32.80 -7.72 39.78
N PRO A 184 -32.49 -6.50 40.26
CA PRO A 184 -31.22 -5.92 40.73
C PRO A 184 -31.37 -5.41 42.20
N GLN A 185 -30.30 -4.95 42.85
CA GLN A 185 -30.43 -3.95 43.91
C GLN A 185 -29.49 -2.75 43.73
N VAL A 186 -30.16 -1.60 43.61
CA VAL A 186 -29.69 -0.23 43.67
C VAL A 186 -29.12 0.07 45.06
N VAL A 187 -27.89 0.59 45.14
CA VAL A 187 -27.51 1.52 46.23
C VAL A 187 -26.66 2.65 45.66
N GLN A 188 -27.05 3.86 46.02
CA GLN A 188 -26.58 5.17 45.57
C GLN A 188 -25.81 5.84 46.73
N PHE A 189 -24.98 6.85 46.40
CA PHE A 189 -24.27 7.86 47.24
C PHE A 189 -22.77 7.65 47.50
N VAL A 190 -21.83 8.31 46.78
CA VAL A 190 -21.27 9.72 46.75
C VAL A 190 -20.43 10.13 48.01
N PRO A 191 -19.50 11.12 47.94
CA PRO A 191 -18.03 11.01 47.76
C PRO A 191 -17.22 11.58 48.95
N GLN A 192 -15.91 11.29 49.10
CA GLN A 192 -14.98 12.18 49.87
C GLN A 192 -13.53 12.14 49.34
N VAL A 193 -12.99 13.35 49.17
CA VAL A 193 -11.60 13.82 48.99
C VAL A 193 -11.53 15.15 49.79
N PRO A 194 -10.40 15.74 50.22
CA PRO A 194 -9.00 15.29 50.40
C PRO A 194 -8.49 15.50 51.86
N GLU A 195 -7.26 15.10 52.18
CA GLU A 195 -6.42 15.87 53.11
C GLU A 195 -5.01 16.02 52.55
N ASP A 196 -4.57 17.28 52.57
CA ASP A 196 -3.26 17.82 52.21
C ASP A 196 -2.15 17.35 53.16
N SER A 197 -0.91 17.35 52.67
CA SER A 197 0.19 17.96 53.41
C SER A 197 1.32 18.33 52.46
N ASP A 198 1.56 19.63 52.40
CA ASP A 198 2.68 20.35 51.78
C ASP A 198 4.05 19.79 52.19
N ASP A 199 5.05 19.90 51.32
CA ASP A 199 6.19 20.77 51.59
C ASP A 199 7.09 20.94 50.35
N ASP A 200 7.51 22.19 50.21
CA ASP A 200 8.31 22.82 49.17
C ASP A 200 9.73 22.24 48.99
N GLU A 201 10.34 22.42 47.82
CA GLU A 201 11.40 23.44 47.66
C GLU A 201 11.87 23.56 46.21
N GLU A 202 11.98 24.82 45.80
CA GLU A 202 12.61 25.34 44.59
C GLU A 202 14.07 24.92 44.46
N SER A 203 14.56 24.77 43.23
CA SER A 203 15.88 25.26 42.83
C SER A 203 15.99 25.30 41.32
N GLU A 204 15.97 26.52 40.78
CA GLU A 204 16.49 26.84 39.45
C GLU A 204 18.01 26.61 39.40
N SER A 205 18.53 26.20 38.25
CA SER A 205 19.84 26.68 37.78
C SER A 205 19.98 26.51 36.27
N GLU A 206 20.24 27.65 35.63
CA GLU A 206 20.70 27.80 34.26
C GLU A 206 22.13 27.24 34.09
N SER A 207 22.45 26.74 32.90
CA SER A 207 23.78 27.01 32.31
C SER A 207 23.77 26.81 30.79
N ASP A 208 24.02 27.91 30.07
CA ASP A 208 24.48 27.94 28.69
C ASP A 208 25.74 27.10 28.49
N THR A 209 25.94 26.57 27.29
CA THR A 209 27.21 26.76 26.55
C THR A 209 27.04 26.37 25.07
N ASP A 210 27.31 27.37 24.23
CA ASP A 210 27.58 27.26 22.80
C ASP A 210 28.70 26.26 22.50
N THR A 211 28.58 25.53 21.39
CA THR A 211 29.75 25.13 20.59
C THR A 211 29.37 25.07 19.12
N GLU A 212 29.77 26.12 18.41
CA GLU A 212 29.94 26.10 16.96
C GLU A 212 31.11 25.20 16.58
N SER A 213 30.94 24.43 15.51
CA SER A 213 32.04 24.12 14.61
C SER A 213 31.51 23.85 13.20
N GLU A 214 31.57 24.90 12.38
CA GLU A 214 31.74 24.85 10.93
C GLU A 214 32.99 24.05 10.54
N ALA A 215 32.86 23.15 9.57
CA ALA A 215 34.00 22.66 8.77
C ALA A 215 33.51 22.11 7.42
N ASP A 216 33.46 23.01 6.43
CA ASP A 216 33.55 22.70 5.00
C ASP A 216 34.81 21.89 4.68
N SER A 217 34.69 20.92 3.78
CA SER A 217 35.76 20.57 2.82
C SER A 217 35.18 19.79 1.63
N GLU A 218 35.15 20.48 0.50
CA GLU A 218 34.87 19.96 -0.84
C GLU A 218 36.02 19.11 -1.40
N SER A 219 35.68 18.36 -2.47
CA SER A 219 36.52 17.73 -3.50
C SER A 219 37.17 16.38 -3.18
N ASP A 220 36.79 15.34 -3.94
CA ASP A 220 37.54 15.05 -5.17
C ASP A 220 36.74 14.13 -6.13
N GLU A 221 36.29 14.73 -7.23
CA GLU A 221 35.80 14.08 -8.43
C GLU A 221 37.02 13.54 -9.22
N SER A 222 37.34 12.25 -9.11
CA SER A 222 38.07 11.54 -10.17
C SER A 222 38.04 10.02 -9.99
N PHE A 223 37.00 9.35 -10.47
CA PHE A 223 37.08 7.91 -10.75
C PHE A 223 36.25 7.52 -11.98
N LEU A 224 36.51 8.19 -13.11
CA LEU A 224 36.05 7.73 -14.41
C LEU A 224 37.23 7.71 -15.38
N SER A 225 38.02 6.65 -15.32
CA SER A 225 38.85 6.18 -16.44
C SER A 225 39.34 4.77 -16.16
N GLN A 226 38.54 3.77 -16.58
CA GLN A 226 39.05 2.50 -17.08
C GLN A 226 37.95 1.82 -17.90
N ASP A 227 37.91 2.15 -19.18
CA ASP A 227 37.29 1.31 -20.19
C ASP A 227 37.96 -0.08 -20.21
N SER A 228 37.15 -1.08 -20.56
CA SER A 228 37.54 -2.39 -21.10
C SER A 228 37.79 -3.53 -20.11
N ALA A 229 36.70 -4.14 -19.60
CA ALA A 229 36.68 -5.60 -19.31
C ALA A 229 35.28 -6.26 -19.20
N PHE A 230 34.16 -5.53 -19.19
CA PHE A 230 32.84 -6.11 -18.89
C PHE A 230 31.83 -6.01 -20.04
N GLY A 231 32.01 -6.85 -21.06
CA GLY A 231 30.99 -7.06 -22.11
C GLY A 231 29.92 -8.07 -21.72
N GLY A 232 29.47 -8.07 -20.46
CA GLY A 232 28.49 -9.05 -19.96
C GLY A 232 27.82 -8.68 -18.63
N ILE A 233 27.99 -7.44 -18.16
CA ILE A 233 27.23 -6.92 -17.01
C ILE A 233 25.94 -6.25 -17.49
N ASP A 234 25.95 -5.56 -18.64
CA ASP A 234 24.75 -4.86 -19.14
C ASP A 234 23.59 -5.82 -19.47
N GLU A 235 23.87 -6.97 -20.10
CA GLU A 235 22.84 -8.01 -20.38
C GLU A 235 22.28 -8.61 -19.08
N VAL A 236 23.13 -8.88 -18.09
CA VAL A 236 22.71 -9.43 -16.79
C VAL A 236 21.94 -8.38 -15.97
N LEU A 237 22.29 -7.09 -16.09
CA LEU A 237 21.56 -6.00 -15.44
C LEU A 237 20.25 -5.65 -16.14
N GLU A 238 20.16 -5.81 -17.47
CA GLU A 238 18.90 -5.71 -18.22
C GLU A 238 17.95 -6.84 -17.84
N ASP A 239 18.43 -8.09 -17.78
CA ASP A 239 17.63 -9.23 -17.33
C ASP A 239 17.15 -9.03 -15.88
N ILE A 240 18.03 -8.62 -14.94
CA ILE A 240 17.64 -8.35 -13.55
C ILE A 240 16.60 -7.23 -13.46
N ARG A 241 16.74 -6.17 -14.26
CA ARG A 241 15.75 -5.07 -14.30
C ARG A 241 14.42 -5.51 -14.90
N GLU A 242 14.42 -6.34 -15.94
CA GLU A 242 13.20 -6.89 -16.53
C GLU A 242 12.46 -7.77 -15.52
N TYR A 243 13.18 -8.65 -14.80
CA TYR A 243 12.60 -9.46 -13.72
C TYR A 243 12.07 -8.62 -12.55
N GLU A 244 12.77 -7.55 -12.15
CA GLU A 244 12.30 -6.61 -11.11
C GLU A 244 11.06 -5.84 -11.58
N GLU A 245 11.04 -5.37 -12.82
CA GLU A 245 9.91 -4.63 -13.41
C GLU A 245 8.67 -5.54 -13.58
N GLU A 246 8.85 -6.80 -13.96
CA GLU A 246 7.79 -7.82 -14.01
C GLU A 246 7.25 -8.18 -12.61
N MET A 247 8.13 -8.34 -11.62
CA MET A 247 7.73 -8.56 -10.22
C MET A 247 6.95 -7.36 -9.65
N ILE A 248 7.40 -6.14 -9.94
CA ILE A 248 6.69 -4.92 -9.54
C ILE A 248 5.31 -4.84 -10.20
N ALA A 249 5.22 -5.20 -11.49
CA ALA A 249 3.95 -5.22 -12.22
C ALA A 249 2.99 -6.29 -11.68
N PHE A 250 3.51 -7.48 -11.35
CA PHE A 250 2.77 -8.58 -10.74
C PHE A 250 2.17 -8.17 -9.38
N ASP A 251 2.99 -7.60 -8.49
CA ASP A 251 2.54 -7.14 -7.16
C ASP A 251 1.46 -6.06 -7.28
N TYR A 252 1.62 -5.15 -8.24
CA TYR A 252 0.66 -4.06 -8.48
C TYR A 252 -0.69 -4.59 -8.99
N SER A 253 -0.67 -5.53 -9.95
CA SER A 253 -1.87 -6.14 -10.52
C SER A 253 -2.66 -6.94 -9.48
N LEU A 254 -1.97 -7.76 -8.68
CA LEU A 254 -2.58 -8.53 -7.60
C LEU A 254 -3.10 -7.63 -6.48
N GLY A 255 -2.33 -6.60 -6.10
CA GLY A 255 -2.75 -5.60 -5.12
C GLY A 255 -3.98 -4.80 -5.59
N GLU A 256 -4.08 -4.45 -6.87
CA GLU A 256 -5.26 -3.81 -7.47
C GLU A 256 -6.49 -4.74 -7.41
N MET A 257 -6.32 -6.03 -7.74
CA MET A 257 -7.39 -7.03 -7.64
C MET A 257 -7.93 -7.14 -6.22
N ILE A 258 -7.04 -7.32 -5.23
CA ILE A 258 -7.45 -7.44 -3.81
C ILE A 258 -8.15 -6.14 -3.36
N THR A 259 -7.61 -4.97 -3.73
CA THR A 259 -8.20 -3.68 -3.37
C THR A 259 -9.60 -3.51 -3.96
N ARG A 260 -9.81 -3.91 -5.22
CA ARG A 260 -11.13 -3.90 -5.87
C ARG A 260 -12.14 -4.75 -5.09
N ILE A 261 -11.73 -5.96 -4.70
CA ILE A 261 -12.60 -6.90 -3.98
C ILE A 261 -12.93 -6.38 -2.58
N VAL A 262 -11.98 -5.75 -1.88
CA VAL A 262 -12.23 -5.06 -0.59
C VAL A 262 -13.27 -3.95 -0.73
N ILE A 263 -13.16 -3.13 -1.79
CA ILE A 263 -14.11 -2.06 -2.05
C ILE A 263 -15.50 -2.63 -2.33
N GLU A 264 -15.60 -3.68 -3.16
CA GLU A 264 -16.87 -4.37 -3.43
C GLU A 264 -17.48 -4.94 -2.15
N ALA A 265 -16.66 -5.52 -1.26
CA ALA A 265 -17.08 -6.09 0.02
C ALA A 265 -17.73 -5.05 0.94
N LEU A 266 -17.02 -3.93 1.13
CA LEU A 266 -17.47 -2.84 1.98
C LEU A 266 -18.77 -2.22 1.46
N GLN A 267 -18.96 -2.17 0.14
CA GLN A 267 -20.18 -1.66 -0.48
C GLN A 267 -21.36 -2.63 -0.41
N SER A 268 -21.11 -3.93 -0.52
CA SER A 268 -22.16 -4.94 -0.68
C SER A 268 -22.58 -5.63 0.62
N LYS A 269 -21.80 -5.51 1.70
CA LYS A 269 -22.04 -6.18 3.00
C LYS A 269 -22.35 -7.67 2.84
N THR A 270 -21.70 -8.33 1.88
CA THR A 270 -21.97 -9.73 1.52
C THR A 270 -21.18 -10.72 2.36
N ASP A 271 -21.87 -11.78 2.78
CA ASP A 271 -21.27 -13.02 3.27
C ASP A 271 -20.68 -13.83 2.08
N GLY A 272 -19.59 -14.57 2.31
CA GLY A 272 -18.92 -15.42 1.29
C GLY A 272 -17.81 -14.73 0.48
N LEU A 273 -17.30 -13.59 0.94
CA LEU A 273 -16.30 -12.82 0.21
C LEU A 273 -14.89 -13.47 0.24
N LYS A 274 -14.61 -14.25 1.29
CA LYS A 274 -13.38 -15.04 1.41
C LYS A 274 -13.26 -16.06 0.27
N ASP A 275 -14.35 -16.79 -0.01
CA ASP A 275 -14.42 -17.75 -1.13
C ASP A 275 -14.23 -17.08 -2.49
N LYS A 276 -14.89 -15.94 -2.72
CA LYS A 276 -14.78 -15.21 -3.98
C LYS A 276 -13.33 -14.76 -4.22
N LEU A 277 -12.69 -14.21 -3.19
CA LEU A 277 -11.31 -13.76 -3.26
C LEU A 277 -10.34 -14.92 -3.47
N PHE A 278 -10.52 -16.02 -2.74
CA PHE A 278 -9.70 -17.22 -2.89
C PHE A 278 -9.74 -17.75 -4.34
N ASN A 279 -10.93 -17.87 -4.91
CA ASN A 279 -11.10 -18.32 -6.30
C ASN A 279 -10.47 -17.35 -7.31
N GLU A 280 -10.66 -16.03 -7.15
CA GLU A 280 -10.02 -15.04 -8.04
C GLU A 280 -8.48 -15.07 -7.94
N ILE A 281 -7.92 -15.27 -6.74
CA ILE A 281 -6.47 -15.43 -6.52
C ILE A 281 -5.96 -16.71 -7.19
N LEU A 282 -6.64 -17.84 -7.01
CA LEU A 282 -6.24 -19.11 -7.63
C LEU A 282 -6.28 -19.04 -9.16
N GLU A 283 -7.34 -18.46 -9.74
CA GLU A 283 -7.43 -18.26 -11.19
C GLU A 283 -6.31 -17.35 -11.71
N TYR A 284 -5.99 -16.28 -10.98
CA TYR A 284 -4.89 -15.39 -11.31
C TYR A 284 -3.53 -16.10 -11.25
N PHE A 285 -3.25 -16.83 -10.17
CA PHE A 285 -2.01 -17.60 -10.02
C PHE A 285 -1.89 -18.70 -11.06
N ASP A 286 -2.99 -19.37 -11.42
CA ASP A 286 -2.99 -20.32 -12.53
C ASP A 286 -2.64 -19.62 -13.85
N SER A 287 -3.20 -18.44 -14.09
CA SER A 287 -2.94 -17.67 -15.31
C SER A 287 -1.49 -17.21 -15.46
N GLU A 288 -0.86 -16.79 -14.36
CA GLU A 288 0.52 -16.32 -14.32
C GLU A 288 1.52 -17.48 -14.42
N SER A 289 1.23 -18.60 -13.75
CA SER A 289 2.07 -19.80 -13.78
C SER A 289 1.84 -20.70 -15.01
N LYS A 290 1.05 -20.28 -16.00
CA LYS A 290 0.70 -21.11 -17.19
C LYS A 290 1.89 -21.52 -18.05
N VAL A 291 2.96 -20.73 -18.06
CA VAL A 291 4.07 -20.90 -19.00
C VAL A 291 5.12 -21.88 -18.47
N ASP A 292 5.50 -21.78 -17.20
CA ASP A 292 6.55 -22.60 -16.60
C ASP A 292 6.12 -23.36 -15.33
N GLY A 293 4.86 -23.20 -14.91
CA GLY A 293 4.29 -23.85 -13.73
C GLY A 293 4.88 -23.36 -12.41
N LYS A 294 5.74 -22.34 -12.40
CA LYS A 294 6.42 -21.87 -11.19
C LYS A 294 5.52 -20.96 -10.36
N ILE A 295 5.75 -21.01 -9.05
CA ILE A 295 5.08 -20.16 -8.07
C ILE A 295 6.16 -19.33 -7.36
N SER A 296 5.91 -18.03 -7.20
CA SER A 296 6.80 -17.12 -6.46
C SER A 296 6.60 -17.25 -4.95
N ASP A 297 7.59 -16.82 -4.16
CA ASP A 297 7.50 -16.85 -2.68
C ASP A 297 6.32 -16.03 -2.16
N VAL A 298 5.98 -14.94 -2.86
CA VAL A 298 4.84 -14.07 -2.55
C VAL A 298 3.52 -14.80 -2.83
N MET A 299 3.39 -15.48 -3.96
CA MET A 299 2.21 -16.30 -4.26
C MET A 299 2.03 -17.40 -3.22
N LEU A 300 3.11 -18.10 -2.86
CA LEU A 300 3.07 -19.14 -1.83
C LEU A 300 2.67 -18.57 -0.47
N ALA A 301 3.26 -17.44 -0.05
CA ALA A 301 2.90 -16.76 1.20
C ALA A 301 1.42 -16.35 1.22
N VAL A 302 0.86 -15.90 0.09
CA VAL A 302 -0.57 -15.58 -0.05
C VAL A 302 -1.43 -16.84 0.12
N LEU A 303 -1.09 -17.96 -0.54
CA LEU A 303 -1.82 -19.22 -0.40
C LEU A 303 -1.79 -19.75 1.04
N MET A 304 -0.63 -19.64 1.71
CA MET A 304 -0.50 -20.05 3.11
C MET A 304 -1.31 -19.20 4.08
N THR A 305 -1.84 -18.02 3.68
CA THR A 305 -2.81 -17.31 4.53
C THR A 305 -4.18 -17.98 4.60
N TYR A 306 -4.48 -18.88 3.66
CA TYR A 306 -5.72 -19.66 3.59
C TYR A 306 -5.58 -21.06 4.18
N ILE A 307 -4.35 -21.49 4.49
CA ILE A 307 -4.08 -22.71 5.26
C ILE A 307 -3.52 -22.26 6.60
N THR A 308 -4.37 -22.14 7.61
CA THR A 308 -3.95 -21.80 8.98
C THR A 308 -4.32 -22.93 9.94
N GLU A 309 -3.68 -22.95 11.12
CA GLU A 309 -3.85 -24.01 12.13
C GLU A 309 -5.32 -24.28 12.54
N GLU A 310 -6.24 -23.33 12.31
CA GLU A 310 -7.62 -23.37 12.81
C GLU A 310 -8.71 -23.24 11.70
N ASP A 311 -8.34 -23.06 10.42
CA ASP A 311 -9.27 -23.02 9.27
C ASP A 311 -8.61 -23.72 8.07
N ASP A 312 -9.03 -24.96 7.81
CA ASP A 312 -8.49 -25.88 6.81
C ASP A 312 -9.44 -26.08 5.61
N ASP A 313 -10.51 -25.29 5.50
CA ASP A 313 -11.53 -25.39 4.44
C ASP A 313 -10.92 -25.32 3.03
N TYR A 314 -9.81 -24.59 2.88
CA TYR A 314 -9.11 -24.40 1.62
C TYR A 314 -7.86 -25.29 1.46
N ALA A 315 -7.52 -26.11 2.45
CA ALA A 315 -6.28 -26.88 2.46
C ALA A 315 -6.22 -27.89 1.31
N SER A 316 -7.34 -28.56 1.01
CA SER A 316 -7.44 -29.49 -0.12
C SER A 316 -7.25 -28.76 -1.46
N ASP A 317 -7.90 -27.61 -1.67
CA ASP A 317 -7.79 -26.83 -2.90
C ASP A 317 -6.37 -26.27 -3.12
N VAL A 318 -5.76 -25.74 -2.06
CA VAL A 318 -4.37 -25.25 -2.11
C VAL A 318 -3.40 -26.42 -2.32
N ALA A 319 -3.60 -27.57 -1.67
CA ALA A 319 -2.75 -28.73 -1.88
C ALA A 319 -2.83 -29.25 -3.32
N ALA A 320 -4.05 -29.39 -3.85
CA ALA A 320 -4.32 -29.76 -5.23
C ALA A 320 -3.65 -28.79 -6.23
N PHE A 321 -3.68 -27.49 -5.92
CA PHE A 321 -3.02 -26.47 -6.73
C PHE A 321 -1.49 -26.62 -6.69
N LEU A 322 -0.88 -26.73 -5.51
CA LEU A 322 0.57 -26.84 -5.34
C LEU A 322 1.15 -28.16 -5.91
N LEU A 323 0.37 -29.25 -5.92
CA LEU A 323 0.75 -30.51 -6.56
C LEU A 323 0.98 -30.35 -8.05
N GLN A 324 0.16 -29.53 -8.72
CA GLN A 324 0.25 -29.26 -10.17
C GLN A 324 1.36 -28.27 -10.55
N LYS A 325 2.06 -27.70 -9.56
CA LYS A 325 2.96 -26.58 -9.75
C LYS A 325 4.40 -26.94 -9.35
N SER A 326 5.35 -26.22 -9.92
CA SER A 326 6.79 -26.38 -9.70
C SER A 326 7.22 -25.49 -8.55
N VAL A 327 7.10 -26.00 -7.32
CA VAL A 327 7.53 -25.35 -6.09
C VAL A 327 8.82 -26.02 -5.58
N THR A 328 9.79 -25.23 -5.14
CA THR A 328 11.08 -25.75 -4.65
C THR A 328 11.04 -26.05 -3.15
N LEU A 329 11.92 -26.93 -2.66
CA LEU A 329 11.99 -27.29 -1.24
C LEU A 329 12.32 -26.09 -0.35
N CYS A 330 13.21 -25.18 -0.81
CA CYS A 330 13.49 -23.93 -0.10
C CYS A 330 12.22 -23.10 0.13
N GLN A 331 11.32 -23.04 -0.85
CA GLN A 331 10.07 -22.27 -0.72
C GLN A 331 9.13 -22.91 0.30
N PHE A 332 8.99 -24.24 0.27
CA PHE A 332 8.21 -24.97 1.26
C PHE A 332 8.75 -24.77 2.68
N ARG A 333 10.08 -24.82 2.87
CA ARG A 333 10.73 -24.56 4.16
C ARG A 333 10.55 -23.12 4.63
N ASN A 334 10.76 -22.14 3.74
CA ASN A 334 10.67 -20.72 4.09
C ASN A 334 9.26 -20.31 4.56
N GLN A 335 8.22 -21.00 4.09
CA GLN A 335 6.83 -20.74 4.46
C GLN A 335 6.26 -21.76 5.46
N ASN A 336 7.11 -22.65 6.03
CA ASN A 336 6.73 -23.71 6.97
C ASN A 336 5.53 -24.56 6.50
N VAL A 337 5.44 -24.82 5.19
CA VAL A 337 4.23 -25.44 4.59
C VAL A 337 3.96 -26.82 5.18
N TYR A 338 4.99 -27.64 5.35
CA TYR A 338 4.87 -28.99 5.90
C TYR A 338 4.32 -28.97 7.33
N ASP A 339 4.84 -28.07 8.19
CA ASP A 339 4.40 -27.96 9.58
C ASP A 339 2.92 -27.55 9.66
N TYR A 340 2.49 -26.59 8.82
CA TYR A 340 1.08 -26.19 8.76
C TYR A 340 0.16 -27.31 8.26
N LEU A 341 0.59 -28.08 7.26
CA LEU A 341 -0.18 -29.23 6.78
C LEU A 341 -0.24 -30.34 7.83
N ASP A 342 0.83 -30.59 8.59
CA ASP A 342 0.85 -31.60 9.64
C ASP A 342 -0.12 -31.28 10.79
N MET A 343 -0.32 -29.99 11.09
CA MET A 343 -1.27 -29.53 12.11
C MET A 343 -2.74 -29.74 11.74
N ILE A 344 -3.07 -29.96 10.46
CA ILE A 344 -4.45 -30.22 10.00
C ILE A 344 -4.97 -31.55 10.58
N ILE A 345 -6.15 -31.50 11.19
CA ILE A 345 -6.75 -32.67 11.86
C ILE A 345 -7.33 -33.65 10.84
N GLU A 346 -8.12 -33.17 9.87
CA GLU A 346 -8.75 -33.98 8.83
C GLU A 346 -8.09 -33.74 7.47
N LYS A 347 -6.98 -34.44 7.22
CA LYS A 347 -6.22 -34.32 5.97
C LYS A 347 -6.95 -35.00 4.81
N SER A 348 -7.10 -34.29 3.69
CA SER A 348 -7.57 -34.86 2.42
C SER A 348 -6.48 -35.68 1.72
N GLU A 349 -6.86 -36.43 0.68
CA GLU A 349 -5.91 -37.19 -0.14
C GLU A 349 -4.84 -36.27 -0.75
N GLU A 350 -5.25 -35.11 -1.25
CA GLU A 350 -4.35 -34.11 -1.83
C GLU A 350 -3.36 -33.53 -0.82
N VAL A 351 -3.78 -33.37 0.45
CA VAL A 351 -2.89 -32.92 1.53
C VAL A 351 -1.81 -33.97 1.82
N TYR A 352 -2.19 -35.25 1.90
CA TYR A 352 -1.22 -36.33 2.08
C TYR A 352 -0.24 -36.43 0.90
N GLU A 353 -0.75 -36.35 -0.33
CA GLU A 353 0.09 -36.37 -1.53
C GLU A 353 1.09 -35.22 -1.56
N LEU A 354 0.70 -34.02 -1.10
CA LEU A 354 1.61 -32.89 -1.03
C LEU A 354 2.67 -33.06 0.07
N MET A 355 2.30 -33.61 1.22
CA MET A 355 3.26 -33.93 2.29
C MET A 355 4.28 -34.97 1.84
N ASP A 356 3.83 -36.06 1.19
CA ASP A 356 4.71 -37.08 0.62
C ASP A 356 5.68 -36.48 -0.42
N LYS A 357 5.18 -35.60 -1.30
CA LYS A 357 6.03 -34.87 -2.27
C LYS A 357 7.10 -34.03 -1.57
N ILE A 358 6.79 -33.38 -0.45
CA ILE A 358 7.76 -32.57 0.31
C ILE A 358 8.79 -33.48 1.00
N GLU A 359 8.37 -34.61 1.57
CA GLU A 359 9.26 -35.62 2.17
C GLU A 359 10.23 -36.21 1.15
N ASP A 360 9.75 -36.62 -0.01
CA ASP A 360 10.59 -37.13 -1.09
C ASP A 360 11.67 -36.10 -1.49
N MET A 361 11.31 -34.81 -1.55
CA MET A 361 12.26 -33.74 -1.84
C MET A 361 13.29 -33.54 -0.72
N MET A 362 12.92 -33.75 0.54
CA MET A 362 13.85 -33.67 1.68
C MET A 362 14.84 -34.83 1.66
N ASP A 363 14.37 -36.04 1.34
CA ASP A 363 15.19 -37.25 1.24
C ASP A 363 16.16 -37.21 0.04
N GLU A 364 15.83 -36.47 -1.03
CA GLU A 364 16.72 -36.26 -2.17
C GLU A 364 17.86 -35.24 -1.93
N GLU A 365 17.76 -34.40 -0.88
CA GLU A 365 18.79 -33.43 -0.49
C GLU A 365 19.84 -33.99 0.51
N GLU A 366 19.57 -35.13 1.16
CA GLU A 366 20.51 -35.86 2.05
C GLU A 366 21.45 -36.82 1.31
#